data_AF-A0A7X7E2G6-F1
#
_entry.id   AF-A0A7X7E2G6-F1
#
_cell.length_a   1.000
_cell.length_b   1.000
_cell.length_c   1.000
_cell.angle_alpha   90.00
_cell.angle_beta   90.00
_cell.angle_gamma   90.00
#
_symmetry.space_group_name_H-M   'P 1'
#
loop_
_entity.id
_entity.type
_entity.pdbx_description
1 polymer ?
#
loop_
_entity_poly.entity_id
_entity_poly.type
_entity_poly.pdbx_seq_one_letter_code
_entity_poly.pdbx_strand_id
1 'polypeptide(L)'
;SEVTSKYIPQFQYELYDLTVTPDENIKGILPLKIQMFLHKYIRSPKLLERFPLIADYIKDLDKQENSDYLEVIVRYLSSTVDQRQFPQIREILVDKLKESDKVMATMADKWFQDGVEKGIGIGIEKVAKTMLSKGKSSNEIHELTGLTFEQIESIRKNGMASSGEDNATG
;
A
#
# COMPACT_ATOMS: atom_id res chain seq x y z
N SER A 1 36.63 39.91 6.73
CA SER A 1 35.86 39.90 7.98
C SER A 1 36.26 38.70 8.82
N GLU A 2 37.11 38.93 9.82
CA GLU A 2 37.79 37.91 10.63
C GLU A 2 37.00 37.52 11.89
N VAL A 3 35.95 38.27 12.22
CA VAL A 3 35.21 38.22 13.50
C VAL A 3 34.13 37.12 13.54
N THR A 4 33.65 36.61 12.40
CA THR A 4 32.56 35.62 12.35
C THR A 4 33.03 34.16 12.29
N SER A 5 34.31 33.91 12.02
CA SER A 5 34.88 32.55 11.89
C SER A 5 34.69 31.70 13.16
N LYS A 6 34.75 32.32 14.35
CA LYS A 6 34.56 31.65 15.65
C LYS A 6 33.13 31.12 15.88
N TYR A 7 32.16 31.58 15.08
CA TYR A 7 30.74 31.26 15.23
C TYR A 7 30.19 30.36 14.12
N ILE A 8 31.04 29.88 13.21
CA ILE A 8 30.65 28.92 12.17
C ILE A 8 31.15 27.54 12.60
N PRO A 9 30.26 26.63 13.06
CA PRO A 9 30.67 25.28 13.39
C PRO A 9 31.16 24.55 12.13
N GLN A 10 32.33 23.93 12.22
CA GLN A 10 32.85 23.06 11.18
C GLN A 10 32.22 21.67 11.35
N PHE A 11 31.16 21.40 10.60
CA PHE A 11 30.56 20.07 10.57
C PHE A 11 31.22 19.22 9.48
N GLN A 12 31.58 18.00 9.85
CA GLN A 12 31.93 16.95 8.89
C GLN A 12 30.70 16.08 8.70
N TYR A 13 30.31 15.86 7.44
CA TYR A 13 29.17 15.02 7.10
C TYR A 13 29.64 13.86 6.22
N GLU A 14 29.14 12.67 6.52
CA GLU A 14 29.29 11.51 5.64
C GLU A 14 28.02 11.36 4.80
N LEU A 15 28.17 11.46 3.48
CA LEU A 15 27.08 11.23 2.53
C LEU A 15 27.04 9.76 2.15
N TYR A 16 25.92 9.11 2.46
CA TYR A 16 25.68 7.70 2.16
C TYR A 16 24.63 7.55 1.06
N ASP A 17 24.93 6.75 0.05
CA ASP A 17 23.93 6.31 -0.93
C ASP A 17 23.10 5.16 -0.35
N LEU A 18 21.88 5.48 0.08
CA LEU A 18 20.96 4.52 0.67
C LEU A 18 20.46 3.46 -0.33
N THR A 19 20.51 3.73 -1.63
CA THR A 19 19.98 2.81 -2.63
C THR A 19 20.80 1.51 -2.68
N VAL A 20 22.12 1.62 -2.50
CA VAL A 20 23.08 0.50 -2.51
C VAL A 20 23.44 0.00 -1.11
N THR A 21 23.09 0.74 -0.06
CA THR A 21 23.41 0.37 1.33
C THR A 21 22.66 -0.91 1.72
N PRO A 22 23.32 -1.98 2.19
CA PRO A 22 22.65 -3.19 2.68
C PRO A 22 21.69 -2.91 3.83
N ASP A 23 20.56 -3.60 3.90
CA ASP A 23 19.52 -3.38 4.94
C ASP A 23 20.08 -3.53 6.37
N GLU A 24 20.98 -4.48 6.58
CA GLU A 24 21.67 -4.74 7.85
C GLU A 24 22.56 -3.57 8.32
N ASN A 25 22.99 -2.71 7.38
CA ASN A 25 23.80 -1.54 7.67
C ASN A 25 22.96 -0.30 7.96
N ILE A 26 21.63 -0.36 7.76
CA ILE A 26 20.71 0.70 8.18
C ILE A 26 20.47 0.58 9.68
N LYS A 27 21.29 1.30 10.45
CA LYS A 27 21.27 1.35 11.92
C LYS A 27 20.67 2.68 12.41
N GLY A 28 20.38 2.75 13.71
CA GLY A 28 19.88 3.97 14.36
C GLY A 28 18.63 3.74 15.18
N ILE A 29 18.10 4.83 15.75
CA ILE A 29 16.83 4.81 16.48
C ILE A 29 15.66 4.50 15.53
N LEU A 30 14.57 3.97 16.09
CA LEU A 30 13.45 3.42 15.32
C LEU A 30 12.82 4.41 14.33
N PRO A 31 12.53 5.69 14.67
CA PRO A 31 12.00 6.65 13.70
C PRO A 31 12.93 6.86 12.50
N LEU A 32 14.23 7.01 12.76
CA LEU A 32 15.23 7.22 11.72
C LEU A 32 15.34 6.00 10.81
N LYS A 33 15.36 4.80 11.42
CA LYS A 33 15.41 3.54 10.67
C LYS A 33 14.21 3.44 9.72
N ILE A 34 12.98 3.66 10.21
CA ILE A 34 11.78 3.65 9.38
C ILE A 34 11.93 4.63 8.21
N GLN A 35 12.33 5.86 8.48
CA GLN A 35 12.44 6.89 7.44
C GLN A 35 13.50 6.54 6.38
N MET A 36 14.63 5.96 6.77
CA MET A 36 15.64 5.48 5.82
C MET A 36 15.14 4.34 4.94
N PHE A 37 14.44 3.37 5.52
CA PHE A 37 13.81 2.30 4.74
C PHE A 37 12.76 2.84 3.78
N LEU A 38 11.94 3.80 4.21
CA LEU A 38 10.97 4.46 3.34
C LEU A 38 11.65 5.21 2.20
N HIS A 39 12.68 6.02 2.46
CA HIS A 39 13.43 6.69 1.40
C HIS A 39 14.06 5.71 0.41
N LYS A 40 14.60 4.58 0.90
CA LYS A 40 15.21 3.54 0.06
C LYS A 40 14.18 2.82 -0.83
N TYR A 41 13.01 2.51 -0.28
CA TYR A 41 12.08 1.58 -0.93
C TYR A 41 10.83 2.22 -1.53
N ILE A 42 10.41 3.43 -1.14
CA ILE A 42 9.11 3.97 -1.55
C ILE A 42 8.96 4.20 -3.06
N ARG A 43 10.08 4.37 -3.76
CA ARG A 43 10.14 4.45 -5.24
C ARG A 43 10.70 3.18 -5.89
N SER A 44 10.96 2.15 -5.11
CA SER A 44 11.50 0.88 -5.57
C SER A 44 10.37 -0.09 -5.89
N PRO A 45 10.49 -0.92 -6.95
CA PRO A 45 9.56 -2.03 -7.18
C PRO A 45 9.55 -3.04 -6.02
N LYS A 46 10.59 -3.04 -5.16
CA LYS A 46 10.69 -3.89 -3.97
C LYS A 46 9.94 -3.35 -2.75
N LEU A 47 9.21 -2.23 -2.88
CA LEU A 47 8.45 -1.65 -1.77
C LEU A 47 7.57 -2.69 -1.09
N LEU A 48 6.71 -3.35 -1.85
CA LEU A 48 5.73 -4.30 -1.32
C LEU A 48 6.38 -5.52 -0.67
N GLU A 49 7.50 -5.99 -1.22
CA GLU A 49 8.29 -7.08 -0.64
C GLU A 49 8.86 -6.69 0.74
N ARG A 50 9.33 -5.44 0.87
CA ARG A 50 10.04 -4.96 2.06
C ARG A 50 9.11 -4.30 3.08
N PHE A 51 7.94 -3.86 2.66
CA PHE A 51 7.00 -3.13 3.49
C PHE A 51 6.58 -3.87 4.77
N PRO A 52 6.41 -5.21 4.81
CA PRO A 52 6.12 -5.94 6.05
C PRO A 52 7.14 -5.65 7.16
N LEU A 53 8.44 -5.59 6.83
CA LEU A 53 9.50 -5.24 7.77
C LEU A 53 9.37 -3.79 8.27
N ILE A 54 9.07 -2.86 7.36
CA ILE A 54 8.87 -1.45 7.70
C ILE A 54 7.66 -1.31 8.62
N ALA A 55 6.58 -2.03 8.35
CA ALA A 55 5.38 -2.01 9.16
C ALA A 55 5.59 -2.64 10.55
N ASP A 56 6.49 -3.62 10.69
CA ASP A 56 6.94 -4.10 12.01
C ASP A 56 7.65 -3.00 12.80
N TYR A 57 8.52 -2.23 12.14
CA TYR A 57 9.15 -1.08 12.78
C TYR A 57 8.13 0.01 13.16
N ILE A 58 7.15 0.28 12.32
CA ILE A 58 6.06 1.23 12.61
C ILE A 58 5.24 0.77 13.82
N LYS A 59 4.95 -0.53 13.92
CA LYS A 59 4.26 -1.13 15.07
C LYS A 59 5.06 -1.00 16.35
N ASP A 60 6.35 -1.22 16.30
CA ASP A 60 7.21 -1.04 17.48
C ASP A 60 7.35 0.43 17.86
N LEU A 61 7.24 1.36 16.90
CA LEU A 61 7.24 2.80 17.16
C LEU A 61 5.94 3.26 17.82
N ASP A 62 4.80 2.77 17.37
CA ASP A 62 3.47 3.06 17.94
C ASP A 62 3.41 2.72 19.44
N LYS A 63 4.10 1.65 19.87
CA LYS A 63 4.21 1.28 21.30
C LYS A 63 5.07 2.22 22.14
N GLN A 64 5.94 3.04 21.55
CA GLN A 64 6.93 3.85 22.29
C GLN A 64 6.38 5.20 22.78
N GLU A 65 5.06 5.41 22.82
CA GLU A 65 4.37 6.66 23.21
C GLU A 65 4.80 7.93 22.44
N ASN A 66 5.62 7.79 21.39
CA ASN A 66 6.15 8.93 20.65
C ASN A 66 5.25 9.28 19.47
N SER A 67 4.08 9.84 19.81
CA SER A 67 2.95 10.12 18.92
C SER A 67 3.37 10.86 17.64
N ASP A 68 4.24 11.85 17.74
CA ASP A 68 4.43 12.83 16.67
C ASP A 68 5.19 12.24 15.47
N TYR A 69 6.10 11.30 15.71
CA TYR A 69 6.85 10.65 14.64
C TYR A 69 5.99 9.69 13.81
N LEU A 70 5.08 8.95 14.47
CA LEU A 70 4.19 8.04 13.77
C LEU A 70 3.32 8.80 12.77
N GLU A 71 2.81 9.96 13.16
CA GLU A 71 2.00 10.80 12.29
C GLU A 71 2.76 11.26 11.04
N VAL A 72 4.01 11.70 11.22
CA VAL A 72 4.88 12.14 10.11
C VAL A 72 5.10 10.98 9.14
N ILE A 73 5.39 9.77 9.65
CA ILE A 73 5.62 8.57 8.85
C ILE A 73 4.35 8.19 8.07
N VAL A 74 3.20 8.13 8.73
CA VAL A 74 1.93 7.73 8.11
C VAL A 74 1.49 8.77 7.07
N ARG A 75 1.65 10.05 7.37
CA ARG A 75 1.35 11.15 6.42
C ARG A 75 2.26 11.09 5.19
N TYR A 76 3.54 10.79 5.37
CA TYR A 76 4.48 10.60 4.27
C TYR A 76 4.10 9.41 3.39
N LEU A 77 3.74 8.28 4.00
CA LEU A 77 3.23 7.11 3.27
C LEU A 77 1.96 7.46 2.49
N SER A 78 1.04 8.17 3.13
CA SER A 78 -0.20 8.60 2.51
C SER A 78 0.06 9.53 1.32
N SER A 79 1.03 10.45 1.38
CA SER A 79 1.30 11.36 0.26
C SER A 79 2.18 10.77 -0.84
N THR A 80 3.00 9.75 -0.55
CA THR A 80 4.06 9.32 -1.47
C THR A 80 3.79 7.96 -2.12
N VAL A 81 3.07 7.06 -1.46
CA VAL A 81 2.73 5.74 -2.02
C VAL A 81 1.79 5.89 -3.22
N ASP A 82 2.13 5.21 -4.32
CA ASP A 82 1.30 5.10 -5.52
C ASP A 82 -0.06 4.46 -5.18
N GLN A 83 -1.14 5.01 -5.73
CA GLN A 83 -2.51 4.53 -5.50
C GLN A 83 -2.65 3.03 -5.78
N ARG A 84 -1.93 2.47 -6.76
CA ARG A 84 -1.96 1.05 -7.12
C ARG A 84 -1.36 0.13 -6.06
N GLN A 85 -0.41 0.63 -5.27
CA GLN A 85 0.27 -0.13 -4.21
C GLN A 85 -0.41 0.07 -2.85
N PHE A 86 -1.19 1.15 -2.72
CA PHE A 86 -1.82 1.54 -1.48
C PHE A 86 -2.74 0.47 -0.87
N PRO A 87 -3.57 -0.28 -1.62
CA PRO A 87 -4.44 -1.30 -1.04
C PRO A 87 -3.66 -2.37 -0.27
N GLN A 88 -2.53 -2.84 -0.83
CA GLN A 88 -1.68 -3.86 -0.21
C GLN A 88 -0.93 -3.31 1.01
N ILE A 89 -0.45 -2.06 0.92
CA ILE A 89 0.17 -1.36 2.05
C ILE A 89 -0.84 -1.18 3.19
N ARG A 90 -2.06 -0.79 2.85
CA ARG A 90 -3.18 -0.66 3.80
C ARG A 90 -3.46 -1.98 4.49
N GLU A 91 -3.57 -3.08 3.75
CA GLU A 91 -3.81 -4.41 4.34
C GLU A 91 -2.72 -4.79 5.34
N ILE A 92 -1.45 -4.56 5.01
CA ILE A 92 -0.32 -4.83 5.91
C ILE A 92 -0.38 -3.94 7.16
N LEU A 93 -0.67 -2.65 7.01
CA LEU A 93 -0.79 -1.73 8.13
C LEU A 93 -1.96 -2.10 9.04
N VAL A 94 -3.13 -2.36 8.47
CA VAL A 94 -4.32 -2.78 9.21
C VAL A 94 -4.06 -4.09 9.95
N ASP A 95 -3.36 -5.05 9.34
CA ASP A 95 -3.05 -6.31 10.01
C ASP A 95 -2.09 -6.13 11.20
N LYS A 96 -1.05 -5.30 11.05
CA LYS A 96 -0.02 -5.10 12.07
C LYS A 96 -0.41 -4.09 13.16
N LEU A 97 -1.29 -3.13 12.85
CA LEU A 97 -1.66 -1.97 13.67
C LEU A 97 -3.17 -1.92 13.97
N LYS A 98 -3.81 -3.08 14.17
CA LYS A 98 -5.27 -3.23 14.34
C LYS A 98 -5.91 -2.28 15.36
N GLU A 99 -5.15 -1.81 16.34
CA GLU A 99 -5.61 -0.98 17.46
C GLU A 99 -5.13 0.49 17.37
N SER A 100 -4.41 0.88 16.30
CA SER A 100 -3.87 2.25 16.18
C SER A 100 -4.88 3.18 15.51
N ASP A 101 -5.71 3.84 16.32
CA ASP A 101 -6.67 4.87 15.88
C ASP A 101 -5.96 6.02 15.13
N LYS A 102 -4.71 6.32 15.50
CA LYS A 102 -3.92 7.40 14.91
C LYS A 102 -3.60 7.16 13.43
N VAL A 103 -3.22 5.93 13.10
CA VAL A 103 -2.97 5.52 11.71
C VAL A 103 -4.26 5.60 10.91
N MET A 104 -5.36 5.14 11.50
CA MET A 104 -6.69 5.13 10.88
C MET A 104 -7.17 6.54 10.55
N ALA A 105 -7.04 7.48 11.49
CA ALA A 105 -7.41 8.88 11.28
C ALA A 105 -6.56 9.55 10.19
N THR A 106 -5.24 9.30 10.17
CA THR A 106 -4.32 9.99 9.25
C THR A 106 -4.48 9.52 7.78
N MET A 107 -4.99 8.31 7.56
CA MET A 107 -5.16 7.73 6.22
C MET A 107 -6.61 7.68 5.74
N ALA A 108 -7.55 8.28 6.46
CA ALA A 108 -8.98 8.17 6.21
C ALA A 108 -9.38 8.49 4.76
N ASP A 109 -8.87 9.60 4.21
CA ASP A 109 -9.20 10.00 2.83
C ASP A 109 -8.74 8.99 1.78
N LYS A 110 -7.53 8.46 1.95
CA LYS A 110 -6.98 7.43 1.05
C LYS A 110 -7.74 6.10 1.18
N TRP A 111 -8.19 5.75 2.38
CA TRP A 111 -9.04 4.57 2.58
C TRP A 111 -10.42 4.73 1.97
N PHE A 112 -10.99 5.92 2.07
CA PHE A 112 -12.25 6.22 1.39
C PHE A 112 -12.10 6.07 -0.12
N GLN A 113 -11.03 6.61 -0.72
CA GLN A 113 -10.74 6.47 -2.14
C GLN A 113 -10.55 5.01 -2.56
N ASP A 114 -9.74 4.23 -1.82
CA ASP A 114 -9.57 2.79 -2.04
C ASP A 114 -10.93 2.05 -1.97
N GLY A 115 -11.76 2.39 -0.99
CA GLY A 115 -13.11 1.84 -0.84
C GLY A 115 -14.02 2.15 -2.03
N VAL A 116 -13.98 3.38 -2.56
CA VAL A 116 -14.74 3.79 -3.76
C VAL A 116 -14.26 3.03 -4.99
N GLU A 117 -12.95 2.96 -5.23
CA GLU A 117 -12.36 2.21 -6.36
C GLU A 117 -12.76 0.73 -6.31
N LYS A 118 -12.64 0.11 -5.14
CA LYS A 118 -13.07 -1.28 -4.91
C LYS A 118 -14.57 -1.45 -5.15
N GLY A 119 -15.40 -0.52 -4.67
CA GLY A 119 -16.84 -0.53 -4.87
C GLY A 119 -17.25 -0.47 -6.34
N ILE A 120 -16.60 0.39 -7.13
CA ILE A 120 -16.78 0.49 -8.58
C ILE A 120 -16.39 -0.83 -9.26
N GLY A 121 -15.23 -1.40 -8.91
CA GLY A 121 -14.78 -2.68 -9.44
C GLY A 121 -15.77 -3.83 -9.19
N ILE A 122 -16.28 -3.95 -7.95
CA ILE A 122 -17.30 -4.93 -7.59
C ILE A 122 -18.60 -4.72 -8.39
N GLY A 123 -19.00 -3.46 -8.59
CA GLY A 123 -20.18 -3.12 -9.41
C GLY A 123 -20.02 -3.57 -10.85
N ILE A 124 -18.88 -3.28 -11.46
CA ILE A 124 -18.53 -3.68 -12.83
C ILE A 124 -18.54 -5.21 -12.96
N GLU A 125 -17.93 -5.92 -12.02
CA GLU A 125 -17.90 -7.39 -12.01
C GLU A 125 -19.31 -8.00 -11.93
N LYS A 126 -20.18 -7.46 -11.07
CA LYS A 126 -21.58 -7.91 -10.96
C LYS A 126 -22.37 -7.70 -12.25
N VAL A 127 -22.16 -6.56 -12.93
CA VAL A 127 -22.77 -6.28 -14.23
C VAL A 127 -22.27 -7.27 -15.28
N ALA A 128 -20.95 -7.51 -15.35
CA ALA A 128 -20.36 -8.47 -16.28
C ALA A 128 -20.90 -9.90 -16.05
N LYS A 129 -21.03 -10.36 -14.79
CA LYS A 129 -21.66 -11.65 -14.46
C LYS A 129 -23.10 -11.74 -14.97
N THR A 130 -23.88 -10.67 -14.80
CA THR A 130 -25.27 -10.60 -15.27
C THR A 130 -25.36 -10.59 -16.79
N MET A 131 -24.42 -9.96 -17.48
CA MET A 131 -24.34 -9.97 -18.94
C MET A 131 -23.99 -11.37 -19.47
N LEU A 132 -23.01 -12.03 -18.85
CA LEU A 132 -22.62 -13.41 -19.19
C LEU A 132 -23.80 -14.38 -19.02
N SER A 133 -24.55 -14.29 -17.90
CA SER A 133 -25.71 -15.16 -17.67
C SER A 133 -26.86 -14.90 -18.64
N LYS A 134 -26.94 -13.69 -19.22
CA LYS A 134 -27.87 -13.33 -20.29
C LYS A 134 -27.35 -13.65 -21.70
N GLY A 135 -26.21 -14.34 -21.82
CA GLY A 135 -25.65 -14.76 -23.10
C GLY A 135 -24.99 -13.64 -23.91
N LYS A 136 -24.62 -12.53 -23.26
CA LYS A 136 -23.86 -11.45 -23.93
C LYS A 136 -22.46 -11.90 -24.30
N SER A 137 -21.99 -11.42 -25.46
CA SER A 137 -20.66 -11.74 -25.96
C SER A 137 -19.55 -11.05 -25.15
N SER A 138 -18.35 -11.64 -25.10
CA SER A 138 -17.20 -11.01 -24.44
C SER A 138 -16.84 -9.65 -25.07
N ASN A 139 -17.11 -9.45 -26.36
CA ASN A 139 -16.92 -8.16 -27.02
C ASN A 139 -17.89 -7.09 -26.49
N GLU A 140 -19.20 -7.39 -26.41
CA GLU A 140 -20.18 -6.46 -25.82
C GLU A 140 -19.83 -6.13 -24.36
N ILE A 141 -19.40 -7.13 -23.58
CA ILE A 141 -19.03 -6.90 -22.19
C ILE A 141 -17.78 -6.00 -22.11
N HIS A 142 -16.76 -6.26 -22.92
CA HIS A 142 -15.57 -5.42 -22.98
C HIS A 142 -15.92 -3.96 -23.30
N GLU A 143 -16.75 -3.73 -24.33
CA GLU A 143 -17.17 -2.39 -24.74
C GLU A 143 -17.98 -1.65 -23.66
N LEU A 144 -18.91 -2.34 -22.98
CA LEU A 144 -19.81 -1.72 -22.01
C LEU A 144 -19.19 -1.56 -20.62
N THR A 145 -18.21 -2.38 -20.27
CA THR A 145 -17.64 -2.42 -18.91
C THR A 145 -16.19 -1.98 -18.84
N GLY A 146 -15.49 -1.91 -19.97
CA GLY A 146 -14.05 -1.63 -20.04
C GLY A 146 -13.16 -2.78 -19.55
N LEU A 147 -13.73 -3.93 -19.16
CA LEU A 147 -12.98 -5.09 -18.69
C LEU A 147 -12.20 -5.73 -19.84
N THR A 148 -10.96 -6.16 -19.60
CA THR A 148 -10.18 -6.92 -20.57
C THR A 148 -10.80 -8.31 -20.81
N PHE A 149 -10.49 -8.91 -21.96
CA PHE A 149 -10.92 -10.28 -22.24
C PHE A 149 -10.45 -11.27 -21.17
N GLU A 150 -9.23 -11.10 -20.63
CA GLU A 150 -8.71 -11.93 -19.53
C GLU A 150 -9.54 -11.81 -18.25
N GLN A 151 -9.98 -10.59 -17.91
CA GLN A 151 -10.85 -10.35 -16.76
C GLN A 151 -12.21 -11.01 -16.96
N ILE A 152 -12.81 -10.86 -18.15
CA ILE A 152 -14.10 -11.48 -18.49
C ILE A 152 -14.02 -13.01 -18.40
N GLU A 153 -12.94 -13.59 -18.91
CA GLU A 153 -12.67 -15.03 -18.83
C GLU A 153 -12.50 -15.53 -17.40
N SER A 154 -11.82 -14.76 -16.56
CA SER A 154 -11.67 -15.07 -15.13
C SER A 154 -13.02 -15.05 -14.41
N ILE A 155 -13.87 -14.05 -14.71
CA ILE A 155 -15.23 -13.95 -14.18
C ILE A 155 -16.07 -15.15 -14.62
N ARG A 156 -15.95 -15.56 -15.89
CA ARG A 156 -16.66 -16.72 -16.45
C ARG A 156 -16.28 -18.02 -15.75
N LYS A 157 -14.98 -18.25 -15.53
CA LYS A 157 -14.48 -19.43 -14.80
C LYS A 157 -14.96 -19.46 -13.34
N ASN A 158 -14.91 -18.31 -12.66
CA ASN A 158 -15.35 -18.20 -11.27
C ASN A 158 -16.86 -18.45 -11.10
N GLY A 159 -17.69 -18.07 -12.09
CA GLY A 159 -19.13 -18.35 -12.08
C GLY A 159 -19.52 -19.80 -12.38
N MET A 160 -18.65 -20.57 -13.06
CA MET A 160 -18.85 -22.00 -13.31
C MET A 160 -18.47 -22.85 -12.09
N ALA A 161 -17.48 -22.42 -11.30
CA ALA A 161 -17.10 -23.11 -10.07
C ALA A 161 -18.21 -23.05 -9.00
N SER A 162 -18.95 -21.93 -8.90
CA SER A 162 -20.07 -21.79 -7.95
C SER A 162 -21.36 -22.50 -8.37
N SER A 163 -21.45 -23.04 -9.58
CA SER A 163 -22.64 -23.78 -10.07
C SER A 163 -22.42 -25.30 -10.14
N GLY A 164 -21.20 -25.78 -9.85
CA GLY A 164 -20.85 -27.20 -9.82
C GLY A 164 -20.99 -27.88 -8.44
N GLU A 165 -21.12 -27.14 -7.34
CA GLU A 165 -21.27 -27.71 -5.99
C GLU A 165 -22.71 -28.11 -5.62
N ASP A 166 -23.72 -27.60 -6.33
CA ASP A 166 -25.14 -27.87 -6.01
C ASP A 166 -25.70 -29.19 -6.61
N ASN A 167 -24.91 -29.96 -7.38
CA ASN A 167 -25.37 -31.18 -8.06
C ASN A 167 -24.76 -32.50 -7.52
N ALA A 168 -24.08 -32.49 -6.37
CA ALA A 168 -23.41 -33.68 -5.82
C ALA A 168 -24.17 -34.37 -4.66
N THR A 169 -25.40 -33.96 -4.36
CA THR A 169 -26.26 -34.67 -3.39
C THR A 169 -27.63 -34.93 -3.99
N GLY A 170 -27.73 -36.00 -4.76
CA GLY A 170 -28.97 -36.60 -5.25
C GLY A 170 -28.84 -38.11 -5.27
#